data_AF-A0A1F1ZWN2-F1
#
_entry.id   AF-A0A1F1ZWN2-F1
#
_cell.length_a   1.000
_cell.length_b   1.000
_cell.length_c   1.000
_cell.angle_alpha   90.00
_cell.angle_beta   90.00
_cell.angle_gamma   90.00
#
_symmetry.space_group_name_H-M   'P 1'
#
loop_
_entity.id
_entity.type
_entity.pdbx_description
1 polymer ?
#
loop_
_entity_poly.entity_id
_entity_poly.type
_entity_poly.pdbx_seq_one_letter_code
_entity_poly.pdbx_strand_id
1 'polypeptide(L)'
;MEHQTTASALVPDDRPREETAAPGRRVSVSRSRMSRRRRAFLRTELGRMAGQKKTSWRGWIHVGAFPLAVIGGLAAVILGPTVGVRLGAAVFALTGMLLFGTSAVYHRGPWRMRIRLLLRRFDHANIFLIIAGTYTPLALLLLPPGEALILLTVMWVGAAAGVAFRLIWTSAPRALFVPVYIGIGVAGVGYVPHMWMANLAAGILIVIGGAFYIAGAVIYGLKRPNPVPGAFGFHEIFHACTVVGYGCHLAAMLTASAMAM
;
A
#
# COMPACT_ATOMS: atom_id res chain seq x y z
N MET A 1 16.45 -89.59 53.41
CA MET A 1 16.00 -88.32 54.01
C MET A 1 16.37 -87.23 53.01
N GLU A 2 15.50 -86.24 52.85
CA GLU A 2 15.60 -85.04 51.98
C GLU A 2 15.07 -85.14 50.53
N HIS A 3 13.80 -84.73 50.45
CA HIS A 3 13.09 -83.97 49.43
C HIS A 3 13.91 -83.11 48.45
N GLN A 4 13.47 -83.09 47.17
CA GLN A 4 13.25 -81.86 46.38
C GLN A 4 12.41 -82.22 45.13
N THR A 5 11.11 -81.92 45.11
CA THR A 5 10.44 -80.69 44.61
C THR A 5 10.15 -80.74 43.10
N THR A 6 8.86 -80.80 42.81
CA THR A 6 8.21 -80.94 41.50
C THR A 6 8.33 -79.68 40.62
N ALA A 7 8.55 -79.89 39.33
CA ALA A 7 8.55 -78.86 38.29
C ALA A 7 7.12 -78.36 38.00
N SER A 8 6.92 -77.05 38.11
CA SER A 8 5.71 -76.34 37.67
C SER A 8 5.98 -75.69 36.31
N ALA A 9 5.23 -76.13 35.29
CA ALA A 9 5.31 -75.60 33.92
C ALA A 9 4.58 -74.25 33.84
N LEU A 10 5.30 -73.22 33.40
CA LEU A 10 4.80 -71.87 33.12
C LEU A 10 4.09 -71.86 31.75
N VAL A 11 2.81 -71.48 31.75
CA VAL A 11 1.99 -71.20 30.56
C VAL A 11 2.35 -69.81 30.00
N PRO A 12 2.60 -69.64 28.68
CA PRO A 12 2.82 -68.32 28.09
C PRO A 12 1.52 -67.50 27.95
N ASP A 13 1.52 -66.24 28.43
CA ASP A 13 0.43 -65.25 28.27
C ASP A 13 0.51 -64.59 26.88
N ASP A 14 -0.28 -65.09 25.93
CA ASP A 14 -0.40 -64.57 24.55
C ASP A 14 -1.44 -63.43 24.44
N ARG A 15 -1.23 -62.33 25.16
CA ARG A 15 -2.01 -61.10 24.95
C ARG A 15 -1.27 -60.11 24.03
N PRO A 16 -1.89 -59.69 22.90
CA PRO A 16 -1.28 -58.70 22.02
C PRO A 16 -1.15 -57.36 22.74
N ARG A 17 0.06 -56.80 22.77
CA ARG A 17 0.34 -55.47 23.32
C ARG A 17 -0.34 -54.42 22.43
N GLU A 18 -1.32 -53.71 22.97
CA GLU A 18 -1.86 -52.49 22.36
C GLU A 18 -0.75 -51.44 22.24
N GLU A 19 -0.27 -51.23 21.02
CA GLU A 19 0.63 -50.13 20.69
C GLU A 19 -0.15 -48.81 20.74
N THR A 20 -0.05 -48.13 21.88
CA THR A 20 -0.58 -46.77 22.07
C THR A 20 0.19 -45.80 21.16
N ALA A 21 -0.44 -45.38 20.07
CA ALA A 21 0.13 -44.42 19.12
C ALA A 21 0.44 -43.08 19.81
N ALA A 22 1.73 -42.72 19.88
CA ALA A 22 2.20 -41.52 20.55
C ALA A 22 1.67 -40.21 19.91
N PRO A 23 1.27 -39.17 20.68
CA PRO A 23 0.65 -37.95 20.14
C PRO A 23 1.60 -36.97 19.41
N GLY A 24 2.88 -37.30 19.25
CA GLY A 24 3.92 -36.33 18.83
C GLY A 24 4.11 -36.08 17.33
N ARG A 25 3.56 -36.95 16.45
CA ARG A 25 3.95 -36.95 15.02
C ARG A 25 3.23 -35.92 14.15
N ARG A 26 2.03 -35.48 14.55
CA ARG A 26 1.16 -34.62 13.72
C ARG A 26 1.55 -33.14 13.75
N VAL A 27 2.07 -32.65 14.88
CA VAL A 27 2.46 -31.24 15.08
C VAL A 27 3.79 -30.89 14.40
N SER A 28 4.76 -31.80 14.40
CA SER A 28 6.10 -31.57 13.81
C SER A 28 6.07 -31.50 12.27
N VAL A 29 5.22 -32.30 11.63
CA VAL A 29 5.04 -32.31 10.17
C VAL A 29 4.34 -31.02 9.68
N SER A 30 3.40 -30.48 10.46
CA SER A 30 2.74 -29.20 10.13
C SER A 30 3.71 -28.01 10.16
N ARG A 31 4.54 -27.91 11.22
CA ARG A 31 5.61 -26.89 11.33
C ARG A 31 6.64 -27.01 10.20
N SER A 32 7.02 -28.25 9.83
CA SER A 32 8.00 -28.48 8.76
C SER A 32 7.45 -28.13 7.37
N ARG A 33 6.19 -28.44 7.06
CA ARG A 33 5.53 -28.06 5.79
C ARG A 33 5.35 -26.55 5.65
N MET A 34 4.92 -25.87 6.71
CA MET A 34 4.79 -24.41 6.75
C MET A 34 6.15 -23.71 6.52
N SER A 35 7.22 -24.25 7.12
CA SER A 35 8.58 -23.75 6.91
C SER A 35 9.10 -23.98 5.47
N ARG A 36 8.69 -25.07 4.79
CA ARG A 36 9.07 -25.34 3.39
C ARG A 36 8.34 -24.40 2.42
N ARG A 37 7.01 -24.23 2.55
CA ARG A 37 6.24 -23.29 1.73
C ARG A 37 6.76 -21.84 1.87
N ARG A 38 7.05 -21.41 3.10
CA ARG A 38 7.61 -20.09 3.37
C ARG A 38 8.99 -19.89 2.72
N ARG A 39 9.86 -20.91 2.76
CA ARG A 39 11.18 -20.88 2.09
C ARG A 39 11.05 -20.82 0.57
N ALA A 40 10.14 -21.60 -0.01
CA ALA A 40 9.88 -21.57 -1.46
C ALA A 40 9.41 -20.18 -1.91
N PHE A 41 8.44 -19.58 -1.21
CA PHE A 41 7.98 -18.22 -1.49
C PHE A 41 9.11 -17.18 -1.44
N LEU A 42 9.93 -17.22 -0.38
CA LEU A 42 11.06 -16.30 -0.23
C LEU A 42 12.10 -16.48 -1.34
N ARG A 43 12.34 -17.71 -1.82
CA ARG A 43 13.24 -17.98 -2.95
C ARG A 43 12.71 -17.38 -4.25
N THR A 44 11.43 -17.53 -4.54
CA THR A 44 10.80 -16.92 -5.73
C THR A 44 10.89 -15.39 -5.69
N GLU A 45 10.63 -14.78 -4.53
CA GLU A 45 10.75 -13.34 -4.36
C GLU A 45 12.20 -12.85 -4.46
N LEU A 46 13.16 -13.60 -3.93
CA LEU A 46 14.61 -13.32 -4.11
C LEU A 46 14.99 -13.31 -5.59
N GLY A 47 14.56 -14.32 -6.37
CA GLY A 47 14.84 -14.38 -7.80
C GLY A 47 14.24 -13.19 -8.57
N ARG A 48 12.99 -12.82 -8.27
CA ARG A 48 12.34 -11.63 -8.85
C ARG A 48 13.07 -10.33 -8.53
N MET A 49 13.57 -10.19 -7.30
CA MET A 49 14.29 -8.99 -6.88
C MET A 49 15.71 -8.94 -7.45
N ALA A 50 16.41 -10.07 -7.55
CA ALA A 50 17.73 -10.15 -8.15
C ALA A 50 17.73 -9.74 -9.63
N GLY A 51 16.64 -10.05 -10.36
CA GLY A 51 16.46 -9.62 -11.76
C GLY A 51 16.09 -8.14 -11.93
N GLN A 52 15.76 -7.40 -10.86
CA GLN A 52 15.45 -5.97 -10.94
C GLN A 52 16.70 -5.13 -10.64
N LYS A 53 17.36 -4.65 -11.71
CA LYS A 53 18.45 -3.68 -11.56
C LYS A 53 17.89 -2.37 -10.99
N LYS A 54 18.26 -2.06 -9.74
CA LYS A 54 17.82 -0.85 -9.06
C LYS A 54 18.46 0.37 -9.72
N THR A 55 17.63 1.31 -10.15
CA THR A 55 17.99 2.64 -10.63
C THR A 55 18.55 3.51 -9.50
N SER A 56 19.55 4.36 -9.78
CA SER A 56 20.22 5.18 -8.76
C SER A 56 19.30 6.21 -8.08
N TRP A 57 18.35 6.79 -8.83
CA TRP A 57 17.37 7.76 -8.32
C TRP A 57 16.24 7.14 -7.50
N ARG A 58 16.18 5.81 -7.42
CA ARG A 58 15.07 5.12 -6.76
C ARG A 58 14.97 5.49 -5.29
N GLY A 59 13.82 6.05 -4.93
CA GLY A 59 13.48 6.50 -3.59
C GLY A 59 13.90 7.93 -3.27
N TRP A 60 14.88 8.53 -3.96
CA TRP A 60 15.35 9.88 -3.66
C TRP A 60 14.29 10.95 -3.92
N ILE A 61 13.48 10.78 -4.96
CA ILE A 61 12.36 11.68 -5.27
C ILE A 61 11.40 11.78 -4.06
N HIS A 62 11.06 10.65 -3.43
CA HIS A 62 10.15 10.63 -2.28
C HIS A 62 10.83 11.06 -0.97
N VAL A 63 12.17 10.91 -0.85
CA VAL A 63 12.93 11.52 0.24
C VAL A 63 12.78 13.04 0.20
N GLY A 64 12.94 13.65 -0.97
CA GLY A 64 12.75 15.10 -1.14
C GLY A 64 11.29 15.54 -1.00
N ALA A 65 10.34 14.74 -1.48
CA ALA A 65 8.92 15.06 -1.40
C ALA A 65 8.34 14.99 0.03
N PHE A 66 8.86 14.11 0.89
CA PHE A 66 8.35 13.94 2.25
C PHE A 66 8.32 15.25 3.09
N PRO A 67 9.42 16.00 3.25
CA PRO A 67 9.38 17.26 4.00
C PRO A 67 8.46 18.31 3.35
N LEU A 68 8.38 18.34 2.02
CA LEU A 68 7.46 19.24 1.30
C LEU A 68 5.99 18.88 1.59
N ALA A 69 5.66 17.59 1.66
CA ALA A 69 4.33 17.13 2.03
C ALA A 69 3.97 17.47 3.49
N VAL A 70 4.95 17.41 4.41
CA VAL A 70 4.75 17.85 5.80
C VAL A 70 4.43 19.36 5.85
N ILE A 71 5.27 20.19 5.22
CA ILE A 71 5.12 21.65 5.25
C ILE A 71 3.83 22.07 4.54
N GLY A 72 3.61 21.56 3.32
CA GLY A 72 2.42 21.87 2.52
C GLY A 72 1.13 21.36 3.16
N GLY A 73 1.15 20.13 3.69
CA GLY A 73 0.02 19.57 4.43
C GLY A 73 -0.33 20.38 5.66
N LEU A 74 0.67 20.83 6.44
CA LEU A 74 0.46 21.70 7.59
C LEU A 74 -0.11 23.06 7.17
N ALA A 75 0.39 23.66 6.08
CA ALA A 75 -0.16 24.90 5.54
C ALA A 75 -1.64 24.74 5.16
N ALA A 76 -2.01 23.64 4.52
CA ALA A 76 -3.41 23.36 4.19
C ALA A 76 -4.30 23.17 5.43
N VAL A 77 -3.78 22.56 6.49
CA VAL A 77 -4.49 22.44 7.77
C VAL A 77 -4.70 23.81 8.43
N ILE A 78 -3.69 24.68 8.42
CA ILE A 78 -3.78 26.01 9.03
C ILE A 78 -4.75 26.91 8.26
N LEU A 79 -4.67 26.88 6.93
CA LEU A 79 -5.44 27.75 6.05
C LEU A 79 -6.87 27.25 5.77
N GLY A 80 -7.22 26.04 6.21
CA GLY A 80 -8.59 25.53 6.03
C GLY A 80 -9.64 26.44 6.67
N PRO A 81 -10.70 26.85 5.95
CA PRO A 81 -11.67 27.86 6.41
C PRO A 81 -12.60 27.34 7.52
N THR A 82 -12.86 26.03 7.57
CA THR A 82 -13.73 25.40 8.57
C THR A 82 -13.02 24.25 9.27
N VAL A 83 -13.46 23.90 10.48
CA VAL A 83 -12.92 22.74 11.22
C VAL A 83 -12.97 21.46 10.37
N GLY A 84 -14.06 21.24 9.64
CA GLY A 84 -14.20 20.09 8.74
C GLY A 84 -13.12 20.05 7.66
N VAL A 85 -12.88 21.18 6.99
CA VAL A 85 -11.82 21.27 5.96
C VAL A 85 -10.43 21.07 6.57
N ARG A 86 -10.17 21.62 7.77
CA ARG A 86 -8.88 21.40 8.46
C ARG A 86 -8.64 19.94 8.80
N LEU A 87 -9.67 19.23 9.27
CA LEU A 87 -9.59 17.78 9.52
C LEU A 87 -9.37 17.00 8.22
N GLY A 88 -10.06 17.37 7.13
CA GLY A 88 -9.83 16.78 5.81
C GLY A 88 -8.41 17.04 5.29
N ALA A 89 -7.87 18.24 5.50
CA ALA A 89 -6.51 18.58 5.13
C ALA A 89 -5.49 17.80 5.98
N ALA A 90 -5.79 17.53 7.25
CA ALA A 90 -4.94 16.70 8.11
C ALA A 90 -4.90 15.25 7.61
N VAL A 91 -6.04 14.72 7.12
CA VAL A 91 -6.12 13.41 6.47
C VAL A 91 -5.27 13.38 5.19
N PHE A 92 -5.36 14.41 4.34
CA PHE A 92 -4.49 14.55 3.17
C PHE A 92 -3.00 14.60 3.53
N ALA A 93 -2.64 15.40 4.53
CA ALA A 93 -1.27 15.53 5.01
C ALA A 93 -0.74 14.18 5.53
N LEU A 94 -1.49 13.51 6.40
CA LEU A 94 -1.09 12.22 6.98
C LEU A 94 -0.93 11.14 5.92
N THR A 95 -1.87 11.02 4.99
CA THR A 95 -1.78 10.04 3.90
C THR A 95 -0.62 10.34 2.95
N GLY A 96 -0.32 11.62 2.68
CA GLY A 96 0.85 12.04 1.91
C GLY A 96 2.17 11.71 2.61
N MET A 97 2.26 11.98 3.90
CA MET A 97 3.40 11.60 4.74
C MET A 97 3.60 10.08 4.76
N LEU A 98 2.53 9.31 4.93
CA LEU A 98 2.59 7.85 4.88
C LEU A 98 3.09 7.36 3.51
N LEU A 99 2.57 7.90 2.41
CA LEU A 99 3.00 7.56 1.05
C LEU A 99 4.48 7.84 0.85
N PHE A 100 4.90 9.11 0.94
CA PHE A 100 6.26 9.51 0.62
C PHE A 100 7.28 8.96 1.63
N GLY A 101 6.94 8.99 2.92
CA GLY A 101 7.82 8.50 3.98
C GLY A 101 8.03 6.99 3.89
N THR A 102 6.95 6.20 3.75
CA THR A 102 7.08 4.75 3.59
C THR A 102 7.85 4.39 2.34
N SER A 103 7.62 5.10 1.24
CA SER A 103 8.30 4.87 -0.03
C SER A 103 9.80 5.19 0.02
N ALA A 104 10.14 6.32 0.65
CA ALA A 104 11.53 6.70 0.91
C ALA A 104 12.24 5.63 1.74
N VAL A 105 11.65 5.25 2.89
CA VAL A 105 12.20 4.21 3.77
C VAL A 105 12.35 2.90 3.01
N TYR A 106 11.31 2.44 2.32
CA TYR A 106 11.30 1.20 1.54
C TYR A 106 12.45 1.13 0.54
N HIS A 107 12.63 2.20 -0.24
CA HIS A 107 13.62 2.21 -1.31
C HIS A 107 15.03 2.54 -0.86
N ARG A 108 15.23 3.25 0.24
CA ARG A 108 16.58 3.70 0.66
C ARG A 108 17.25 2.79 1.66
N GLY A 109 16.51 2.06 2.50
CA GLY A 109 17.11 1.28 3.57
C GLY A 109 17.67 -0.10 3.15
N PRO A 110 18.73 -0.58 3.83
CA PRO A 110 19.33 -1.90 3.63
C PRO A 110 18.54 -3.01 4.34
N TRP A 111 17.26 -3.15 3.99
CA TRP A 111 16.35 -4.04 4.73
C TRP A 111 16.58 -5.52 4.46
N ARG A 112 16.55 -6.34 5.52
CA ARG A 112 16.39 -7.79 5.43
C ARG A 112 15.11 -8.12 4.64
N MET A 113 15.12 -9.22 3.89
CA MET A 113 14.05 -9.58 2.95
C MET A 113 12.63 -9.50 3.56
N ARG A 114 12.44 -9.98 4.80
CA ARG A 114 11.13 -9.93 5.48
C ARG A 114 10.60 -8.50 5.64
N ILE A 115 11.47 -7.59 6.09
CA ILE A 115 11.12 -6.18 6.30
C ILE A 115 10.92 -5.50 4.94
N ARG A 116 11.76 -5.80 3.96
CA ARG A 116 11.61 -5.29 2.58
C ARG A 116 10.26 -5.65 1.98
N LEU A 117 9.80 -6.89 2.17
CA LEU A 117 8.49 -7.34 1.68
C LEU A 117 7.34 -6.65 2.41
N LEU A 118 7.47 -6.40 3.71
CA LEU A 118 6.48 -5.67 4.50
C LEU A 118 6.39 -4.20 4.06
N LEU A 119 7.53 -3.51 3.96
CA LEU A 119 7.60 -2.14 3.49
C LEU A 119 7.05 -1.99 2.07
N ARG A 120 7.32 -2.95 1.17
CA ARG A 120 6.71 -2.98 -0.18
C ARG A 120 5.19 -3.07 -0.13
N ARG A 121 4.62 -3.76 0.86
CA ARG A 121 3.16 -3.86 1.02
C ARG A 121 2.59 -2.53 1.45
N PHE A 122 3.18 -1.89 2.46
CA PHE A 122 2.74 -0.58 2.92
C PHE A 122 2.91 0.50 1.85
N ASP A 123 4.05 0.52 1.15
CA ASP A 123 4.33 1.44 0.03
C ASP A 123 3.24 1.36 -1.05
N HIS A 124 2.84 0.15 -1.45
CA HIS A 124 1.76 -0.03 -2.42
C HIS A 124 0.36 0.20 -1.84
N ALA A 125 0.13 -0.10 -0.56
CA ALA A 125 -1.16 0.08 0.09
C ALA A 125 -1.47 1.58 0.29
N ASN A 126 -0.45 2.38 0.60
CA ASN A 126 -0.60 3.81 0.83
C ASN A 126 -1.10 4.57 -0.40
N ILE A 127 -0.93 4.03 -1.62
CA ILE A 127 -1.52 4.61 -2.84
C ILE A 127 -3.05 4.70 -2.71
N PHE A 128 -3.71 3.68 -2.16
CA PHE A 128 -5.15 3.73 -1.93
C PHE A 128 -5.54 4.80 -0.90
N LEU A 129 -4.75 4.93 0.16
CA LEU A 129 -5.00 5.92 1.21
C LEU A 129 -4.82 7.35 0.69
N ILE A 130 -3.78 7.64 -0.09
CA ILE A 130 -3.58 9.00 -0.62
C ILE A 130 -4.64 9.37 -1.66
N ILE A 131 -5.21 8.41 -2.41
CA ILE A 131 -6.33 8.70 -3.32
C ILE A 131 -7.52 9.23 -2.50
N ALA A 132 -7.97 8.49 -1.49
CA ALA A 132 -9.06 8.93 -0.63
C ALA A 132 -8.71 10.19 0.18
N GLY A 133 -7.47 10.28 0.66
CA GLY A 133 -6.96 11.45 1.38
C GLY A 133 -6.94 12.72 0.53
N THR A 134 -6.65 12.61 -0.77
CA THR A 134 -6.71 13.74 -1.72
C THR A 134 -8.13 14.25 -1.89
N TYR A 135 -9.10 13.34 -2.04
CA TYR A 135 -10.50 13.73 -2.20
C TYR A 135 -11.12 14.32 -0.92
N THR A 136 -10.61 13.97 0.27
CA THR A 136 -11.19 14.38 1.55
C THR A 136 -11.35 15.89 1.71
N PRO A 137 -10.28 16.71 1.71
CA PRO A 137 -10.42 18.15 1.83
C PRO A 137 -11.05 18.79 0.59
N LEU A 138 -10.79 18.27 -0.61
CA LEU A 138 -11.33 18.82 -1.85
C LEU A 138 -12.85 18.70 -1.90
N ALA A 139 -13.41 17.56 -1.51
CA ALA A 139 -14.86 17.36 -1.44
C ALA A 139 -15.49 18.27 -0.39
N LEU A 140 -14.89 18.37 0.79
CA LEU A 140 -15.39 19.22 1.87
C LEU A 140 -15.33 20.72 1.55
N LEU A 141 -14.44 21.12 0.65
CA LEU A 141 -14.20 22.51 0.29
C LEU A 141 -14.96 22.96 -0.97
N LEU A 142 -15.14 22.06 -1.94
CA LEU A 142 -15.61 22.42 -3.28
C LEU A 142 -16.96 21.79 -3.66
N LEU A 143 -17.53 20.90 -2.84
CA LEU A 143 -18.81 20.25 -3.14
C LEU A 143 -19.88 20.54 -2.09
N PRO A 144 -21.16 20.52 -2.48
CA PRO A 144 -22.27 20.48 -1.54
C PRO A 144 -22.15 19.28 -0.58
N PRO A 145 -22.64 19.37 0.68
CA PRO A 145 -22.46 18.31 1.68
C PRO A 145 -22.93 16.92 1.25
N GLY A 146 -24.04 16.81 0.50
CA GLY A 146 -24.56 15.54 0.01
C GLY A 146 -23.64 14.87 -1.02
N GLU A 147 -23.14 15.64 -1.98
CA GLU A 147 -22.18 15.16 -2.99
C GLU A 147 -20.84 14.78 -2.35
N ALA A 148 -20.36 15.61 -1.42
CA ALA A 148 -19.16 15.31 -0.65
C ALA A 148 -19.29 13.97 0.09
N LEU A 149 -20.42 13.73 0.77
CA LEU A 149 -20.66 12.47 1.48
C LEU A 149 -20.61 11.26 0.54
N ILE A 150 -21.27 11.33 -0.62
CA ILE A 150 -21.28 10.24 -1.61
C ILE A 150 -19.85 9.97 -2.10
N LEU A 151 -19.15 11.02 -2.55
CA LEU A 151 -17.79 10.91 -3.05
C LEU A 151 -16.84 10.30 -2.00
N LEU A 152 -16.88 10.81 -0.77
CA LEU A 152 -16.01 10.34 0.31
C LEU A 152 -16.33 8.89 0.71
N THR A 153 -17.60 8.49 0.69
CA THR A 153 -17.99 7.11 0.95
C THR A 153 -17.38 6.18 -0.09
N VAL A 154 -17.53 6.51 -1.39
CA VAL A 154 -16.96 5.71 -2.48
C VAL A 154 -15.44 5.61 -2.35
N MET A 155 -14.77 6.73 -2.09
CA MET A 155 -13.31 6.78 -2.00
C MET A 155 -12.77 6.00 -0.81
N TRP A 156 -13.36 6.14 0.38
CA TRP A 156 -12.87 5.46 1.59
C TRP A 156 -13.23 3.97 1.61
N VAL A 157 -14.39 3.58 1.10
CA VAL A 157 -14.73 2.15 0.91
C VAL A 157 -13.78 1.52 -0.11
N GLY A 158 -13.57 2.17 -1.25
CA GLY A 158 -12.62 1.72 -2.26
C GLY A 158 -11.18 1.62 -1.72
N ALA A 159 -10.75 2.61 -0.93
CA ALA A 159 -9.43 2.61 -0.32
C ALA A 159 -9.28 1.49 0.72
N ALA A 160 -10.27 1.28 1.58
CA ALA A 160 -10.26 0.19 2.57
C ALA A 160 -10.19 -1.18 1.88
N ALA A 161 -11.02 -1.40 0.85
CA ALA A 161 -11.00 -2.62 0.05
C ALA A 161 -9.65 -2.81 -0.66
N GLY A 162 -9.09 -1.74 -1.24
CA GLY A 162 -7.79 -1.76 -1.90
C GLY A 162 -6.62 -2.07 -0.94
N VAL A 163 -6.61 -1.44 0.24
CA VAL A 163 -5.62 -1.73 1.30
C VAL A 163 -5.73 -3.19 1.73
N ALA A 164 -6.94 -3.68 2.03
CA ALA A 164 -7.17 -5.08 2.39
C ALA A 164 -6.68 -6.03 1.30
N PHE A 165 -7.06 -5.78 0.04
CA PHE A 165 -6.59 -6.53 -1.12
C PHE A 165 -5.05 -6.58 -1.20
N ARG A 166 -4.36 -5.45 -0.96
CA ARG A 166 -2.90 -5.39 -1.05
C ARG A 166 -2.19 -6.06 0.14
N LEU A 167 -2.76 -5.98 1.33
CA LEU A 167 -2.22 -6.60 2.54
C LEU A 167 -2.43 -8.11 2.56
N ILE A 168 -3.55 -8.60 2.02
CA ILE A 168 -3.89 -10.03 1.91
C ILE A 168 -3.16 -10.66 0.72
N TRP A 169 -3.28 -10.08 -0.49
CA TRP A 169 -2.71 -10.64 -1.71
C TRP A 169 -1.41 -9.95 -2.15
N THR A 170 -0.35 -10.36 -1.48
CA THR A 170 0.93 -9.62 -1.53
C THR A 170 1.75 -9.90 -2.80
N SER A 171 1.43 -10.99 -3.50
CA SER A 171 1.99 -11.39 -4.79
C SER A 171 1.15 -10.94 -5.99
N ALA A 172 0.05 -10.19 -5.77
CA ALA A 172 -0.83 -9.75 -6.83
C ALA A 172 -0.04 -9.01 -7.93
N PRO A 173 -0.26 -9.36 -9.22
CA PRO A 173 0.49 -8.80 -10.33
C PRO A 173 0.14 -7.33 -10.53
N ARG A 174 1.12 -6.55 -11.01
CA ARG A 174 0.96 -5.11 -11.29
C ARG A 174 -0.20 -4.82 -12.23
N ALA A 175 -0.40 -5.66 -13.24
CA ALA A 175 -1.49 -5.53 -14.20
C ALA A 175 -2.89 -5.56 -13.55
N LEU A 176 -3.03 -6.14 -12.36
CA LEU A 176 -4.30 -6.16 -11.64
C LEU A 176 -4.48 -4.90 -10.80
N PHE A 177 -3.48 -4.53 -9.99
CA PHE A 177 -3.68 -3.47 -9.00
C PHE A 177 -3.54 -2.05 -9.56
N VAL A 178 -2.81 -1.85 -10.67
CA VAL A 178 -2.68 -0.52 -11.31
C VAL A 178 -4.02 -0.02 -11.87
N PRO A 179 -4.79 -0.81 -12.62
CA PRO A 179 -6.13 -0.41 -13.03
C PRO A 179 -7.07 -0.11 -11.86
N VAL A 180 -6.94 -0.82 -10.73
CA VAL A 180 -7.76 -0.53 -9.54
C VAL A 180 -7.43 0.84 -8.94
N TYR A 181 -6.14 1.22 -8.88
CA TYR A 181 -5.76 2.58 -8.46
C TYR A 181 -6.39 3.64 -9.37
N ILE A 182 -6.28 3.43 -10.69
CA ILE A 182 -6.84 4.36 -11.68
C ILE A 182 -8.36 4.40 -11.52
N GLY A 183 -9.04 3.26 -11.45
CA GLY A 183 -10.50 3.14 -11.33
C GLY A 183 -11.07 3.88 -10.12
N ILE A 184 -10.46 3.71 -8.95
CA ILE A 184 -10.87 4.47 -7.75
C ILE A 184 -10.57 5.95 -7.95
N GLY A 185 -9.38 6.30 -8.45
CA GLY A 185 -8.99 7.68 -8.70
C GLY A 185 -9.93 8.41 -9.66
N VAL A 186 -10.37 7.77 -10.74
CA VAL A 186 -11.26 8.38 -11.73
C VAL A 186 -12.73 8.41 -11.31
N ALA A 187 -13.12 7.69 -10.25
CA ALA A 187 -14.49 7.73 -9.75
C ALA A 187 -14.92 9.16 -9.34
N GLY A 188 -13.97 10.03 -9.01
CA GLY A 188 -14.22 11.43 -8.70
C GLY A 188 -14.35 12.36 -9.92
N VAL A 189 -14.07 11.88 -11.14
CA VAL A 189 -14.12 12.71 -12.37
C VAL A 189 -15.51 13.29 -12.61
N GLY A 190 -16.57 12.58 -12.21
CA GLY A 190 -17.95 13.08 -12.32
C GLY A 190 -18.21 14.37 -11.51
N TYR A 191 -17.38 14.65 -10.49
CA TYR A 191 -17.48 15.85 -9.67
C TYR A 191 -16.58 17.00 -10.14
N VAL A 192 -15.70 16.77 -11.12
CA VAL A 192 -14.80 17.81 -11.65
C VAL A 192 -15.55 19.04 -12.18
N PRO A 193 -16.68 18.92 -12.92
CA PRO A 193 -17.43 20.10 -13.34
C PRO A 193 -17.93 20.96 -12.18
N HIS A 194 -18.41 20.33 -11.10
CA HIS A 194 -18.87 21.03 -9.90
C HIS A 194 -17.71 21.75 -9.20
N MET A 195 -16.57 21.07 -9.06
CA MET A 195 -15.36 21.66 -8.48
C MET A 195 -14.81 22.82 -9.32
N TRP A 196 -14.88 22.72 -10.64
CA TRP A 196 -14.48 23.76 -11.58
C TRP A 196 -15.37 25.00 -11.48
N MET A 197 -16.68 24.80 -11.35
CA MET A 197 -17.62 25.89 -11.14
C MET A 197 -17.45 26.57 -9.77
N ALA A 198 -17.12 25.80 -8.73
CA ALA A 198 -16.85 26.32 -7.41
C ALA A 198 -15.56 27.16 -7.38
N ASN A 199 -14.50 26.70 -8.06
CA ASN A 199 -13.24 27.42 -8.18
C ASN A 199 -12.48 27.00 -9.44
N LEU A 200 -12.41 27.89 -10.43
CA LEU A 200 -11.78 27.63 -11.73
C LEU A 200 -10.32 27.18 -11.60
N ALA A 201 -9.53 27.91 -10.80
CA ALA A 201 -8.11 27.63 -10.64
C ALA A 201 -7.87 26.27 -9.95
N ALA A 202 -8.64 25.97 -8.89
CA ALA A 202 -8.58 24.67 -8.22
C ALA A 202 -9.03 23.54 -9.16
N GLY A 203 -10.09 23.74 -9.94
CA GLY A 203 -10.56 22.78 -10.95
C GLY A 203 -9.50 22.42 -11.98
N ILE A 204 -8.80 23.41 -12.53
CA ILE A 204 -7.68 23.20 -13.48
C ILE A 204 -6.57 22.37 -12.83
N LEU A 205 -6.17 22.74 -11.61
CA LEU A 205 -5.12 22.04 -10.87
C LEU A 205 -5.51 20.59 -10.54
N ILE A 206 -6.78 20.33 -10.24
CA ILE A 206 -7.30 18.97 -10.01
C ILE A 206 -7.20 18.13 -11.28
N VAL A 207 -7.56 18.68 -12.44
CA VAL A 207 -7.47 17.97 -13.72
C VAL A 207 -6.01 17.67 -14.07
N ILE A 208 -5.12 18.66 -13.96
CA ILE A 208 -3.68 18.48 -14.23
C ILE A 208 -3.09 17.45 -13.26
N GLY A 209 -3.40 17.55 -11.97
CA GLY A 209 -2.91 16.61 -10.95
C GLY A 209 -3.37 15.18 -11.20
N GLY A 210 -4.65 15.00 -11.53
CA GLY A 210 -5.23 13.71 -11.91
C GLY A 210 -4.58 13.13 -13.17
N ALA A 211 -4.32 13.97 -14.19
CA ALA A 211 -3.62 13.55 -15.40
C ALA A 211 -2.20 13.05 -15.10
N PHE A 212 -1.45 13.72 -14.23
CA PHE A 212 -0.13 13.25 -13.78
C PHE A 212 -0.22 11.91 -13.04
N TYR A 213 -1.17 11.74 -12.12
CA TYR A 213 -1.37 10.45 -11.44
C TYR A 213 -1.67 9.31 -12.42
N ILE A 214 -2.57 9.53 -13.38
CA ILE A 214 -2.92 8.52 -14.40
C ILE A 214 -1.71 8.22 -15.29
N ALA A 215 -1.05 9.25 -15.83
CA ALA A 215 0.12 9.07 -16.69
C ALA A 215 1.24 8.30 -15.98
N GLY A 216 1.53 8.66 -14.72
CA GLY A 216 2.49 7.93 -13.89
C GLY A 216 2.09 6.46 -13.70
N ALA A 217 0.83 6.19 -13.36
CA ALA A 217 0.32 4.84 -13.13
C ALA A 217 0.39 3.98 -14.40
N VAL A 218 0.06 4.54 -15.57
CA VAL A 218 0.16 3.88 -16.87
C VAL A 218 1.63 3.55 -17.19
N ILE A 219 2.54 4.52 -17.07
CA ILE A 219 3.98 4.31 -17.29
C ILE A 219 4.53 3.23 -16.33
N TYR A 220 4.09 3.25 -15.08
CA TYR A 220 4.44 2.23 -14.10
C TYR A 220 3.94 0.84 -14.52
N GLY A 221 2.71 0.74 -15.02
CA GLY A 221 2.12 -0.48 -15.55
C GLY A 221 2.89 -1.04 -16.74
N LEU A 222 3.22 -0.18 -17.71
CA LEU A 222 3.90 -0.52 -18.96
C LEU A 222 5.40 -0.85 -18.79
N LYS A 223 6.01 -0.44 -17.67
CA LYS A 223 7.46 -0.63 -17.39
C LYS A 223 8.40 0.04 -18.40
N ARG A 224 7.91 1.07 -19.09
CA ARG A 224 8.64 1.87 -20.08
C ARG A 224 8.08 3.30 -20.07
N PRO A 225 8.86 4.32 -20.44
CA PRO A 225 10.24 4.26 -20.95
C PRO A 225 11.31 4.11 -19.85
N ASN A 226 12.55 3.86 -20.25
CA ASN A 226 13.73 3.90 -19.38
C ASN A 226 14.75 4.90 -19.95
N PRO A 227 14.52 6.21 -19.76
CA PRO A 227 15.26 7.26 -20.49
C PRO A 227 16.75 7.27 -20.17
N VAL A 228 17.13 6.97 -18.92
CA VAL A 228 18.55 6.87 -18.52
C VAL A 228 18.78 5.50 -17.86
N PRO A 229 19.16 4.47 -18.64
CA PRO A 229 19.34 3.11 -18.13
C PRO A 229 20.25 3.06 -16.89
N GLY A 230 19.76 2.43 -15.83
CA GLY A 230 20.50 2.32 -14.55
C GLY A 230 20.39 3.55 -13.64
N ALA A 231 19.95 4.72 -14.12
CA ALA A 231 19.78 5.91 -13.31
C ALA A 231 18.31 6.31 -13.12
N PHE A 232 17.54 6.42 -14.21
CA PHE A 232 16.18 6.94 -14.23
C PHE A 232 15.32 6.17 -15.22
N GLY A 233 14.25 5.54 -14.72
CA GLY A 233 13.35 4.68 -15.48
C GLY A 233 11.88 4.96 -15.24
N PHE A 234 11.02 4.06 -15.73
CA PHE A 234 9.56 4.14 -15.59
C PHE A 234 9.10 4.32 -14.12
N HIS A 235 9.86 3.78 -13.17
CA HIS A 235 9.53 3.86 -11.75
C HIS A 235 9.81 5.25 -11.18
N GLU A 236 10.90 5.86 -11.61
CA GLU A 236 11.25 7.23 -11.25
C GLU A 236 10.28 8.22 -11.89
N ILE A 237 9.86 7.97 -13.14
CA ILE A 237 8.81 8.75 -13.79
C ILE A 237 7.50 8.65 -12.98
N PHE A 238 7.10 7.44 -12.58
CA PHE A 238 5.94 7.26 -11.71
C PHE A 238 6.04 8.05 -10.40
N HIS A 239 7.19 8.01 -9.73
CA HIS A 239 7.42 8.81 -8.51
C HIS A 239 7.34 10.31 -8.79
N ALA A 240 7.96 10.80 -9.87
CA ALA A 240 7.91 12.20 -10.25
C ALA A 240 6.48 12.66 -10.54
N CYS A 241 5.74 11.90 -11.36
CA CYS A 241 4.33 12.14 -11.64
C CYS A 241 3.47 12.14 -10.36
N THR A 242 3.78 11.25 -9.41
CA THR A 242 3.08 11.21 -8.12
C THR A 242 3.32 12.47 -7.31
N VAL A 243 4.56 12.97 -7.27
CA VAL A 243 4.90 14.22 -6.56
C VAL A 243 4.26 15.43 -7.24
N VAL A 244 4.29 15.52 -8.56
CA VAL A 244 3.65 16.61 -9.31
C VAL A 244 2.13 16.58 -9.10
N GLY A 245 1.51 15.40 -9.23
CA GLY A 245 0.08 15.23 -8.98
C GLY A 245 -0.33 15.67 -7.57
N TYR A 246 0.42 15.22 -6.56
CA TYR A 246 0.22 15.65 -5.17
C TYR A 246 0.37 17.16 -5.00
N GLY A 247 1.39 17.75 -5.60
CA GLY A 247 1.63 19.20 -5.58
C GLY A 247 0.48 20.00 -6.21
N CYS A 248 -0.05 19.53 -7.35
CA CYS A 248 -1.22 20.15 -7.98
C CYS A 248 -2.45 20.12 -7.08
N HIS A 249 -2.76 18.98 -6.44
CA HIS A 249 -3.91 18.89 -5.54
C HIS A 249 -3.72 19.69 -4.25
N LEU A 250 -2.51 19.72 -3.70
CA LEU A 250 -2.17 20.61 -2.58
C LEU A 250 -2.39 22.07 -2.98
N ALA A 251 -1.89 22.49 -4.15
CA ALA A 251 -2.10 23.85 -4.65
C ALA A 251 -3.59 24.15 -4.84
N ALA A 252 -4.37 23.21 -5.39
CA ALA A 252 -5.81 23.35 -5.54
C ALA A 252 -6.50 23.60 -4.18
N MET A 253 -6.12 22.85 -3.14
CA MET A 253 -6.63 23.03 -1.78
C MET A 253 -6.29 24.40 -1.19
N LEU A 254 -5.06 24.87 -1.39
CA LEU A 254 -4.60 26.17 -0.88
C LEU A 254 -5.29 27.32 -1.61
N THR A 255 -5.40 27.25 -2.94
CA THR A 255 -6.11 28.25 -3.76
C THR A 255 -7.59 28.31 -3.41
N ALA A 256 -8.25 27.16 -3.26
CA ALA A 256 -9.65 27.11 -2.87
C ALA A 256 -9.88 27.63 -1.44
N SER A 257 -8.97 27.32 -0.50
CA SER A 257 -9.07 27.81 0.88
C SER A 257 -8.91 29.32 0.96
N ALA A 258 -7.99 29.90 0.20
CA ALA A 258 -7.72 31.34 0.19
C ALA A 258 -8.90 32.19 -0.32
N MET A 259 -9.72 31.65 -1.23
CA MET A 259 -10.92 32.33 -1.73
C MET A 259 -12.14 32.18 -0.81
N ALA A 260 -12.10 31.24 0.14
CA ALA A 260 -13.16 30.97 1.09
C ALA A 260 -12.97 31.70 2.44
N MET A 261 -11.88 32.46 2.58
CA MET A 261 -11.57 33.35 3.71
C MET A 261 -12.09 34.77 3.42
#